data_AF-A0A9X6AGJ5-F1
#
_entry.id   AF-A0A9X6AGJ5-F1
#
_cell.length_a   1.000
_cell.length_b   1.000
_cell.length_c   1.000
_cell.angle_alpha   90.00
_cell.angle_beta   90.00
_cell.angle_gamma   90.00
#
_symmetry.space_group_name_H-M   'P 1'
#
loop_
_entity.id
_entity.type
_entity.pdbx_description
1 polymer ?
#
loop_
_entity_poly.entity_id
_entity_poly.type
_entity_poly.pdbx_seq_one_letter_code
_entity_poly.pdbx_strand_id
1 'polypeptide(L)'
;LQDALWSRLERTARLAGRGAPTGLVLRRPDGQTAVAHRGTPVVTVTGEPSELLMFALGRQKTADVELEGDKDAIAKLSETKQLGL
;
A
#
# COMPACT_ATOMS: atom_id res chain seq x y z
N LEU A 1 12.07 -16.19 -0.05
CA LEU A 1 12.41 -14.78 0.26
C LEU A 1 11.18 -13.88 0.22
N GLN A 2 10.39 -13.93 -0.86
CA GLN A 2 9.18 -13.11 -1.02
C GLN A 2 8.14 -13.33 0.09
N ASP A 3 7.91 -14.55 0.56
CA ASP A 3 6.95 -14.80 1.64
C ASP A 3 7.38 -14.21 2.99
N ALA A 4 8.70 -14.18 3.25
CA ALA A 4 9.24 -13.53 4.44
C ALA A 4 9.10 -12.00 4.37
N LEU A 5 9.25 -11.42 3.17
CA LEU A 5 8.97 -10.00 2.92
C LEU A 5 7.48 -9.69 3.08
N TRP A 6 6.61 -10.56 2.57
CA TRP A 6 5.17 -10.43 2.72
C TRP A 6 4.74 -10.41 4.19
N SER A 7 5.22 -11.36 5.01
CA SER A 7 4.89 -11.39 6.45
C SER A 7 5.38 -10.13 7.19
N ARG A 8 6.53 -9.56 6.80
CA ARG A 8 7.00 -8.27 7.32
C ARG A 8 6.14 -7.12 6.83
N LEU A 9 5.79 -7.11 5.55
CA LEU A 9 4.93 -6.10 4.94
C LEU A 9 3.59 -6.03 5.66
N GLU A 10 2.93 -7.15 5.95
CA GLU A 10 1.65 -7.16 6.67
C GLU A 10 1.70 -6.42 8.01
N ARG A 11 2.81 -6.54 8.75
CA ARG A 11 3.02 -5.85 10.02
C ARG A 11 3.33 -4.37 9.83
N THR A 12 4.22 -4.05 8.91
CA THR A 12 4.66 -2.67 8.63
C THR A 12 3.55 -1.85 7.97
N ALA A 13 2.78 -2.44 7.07
CA ALA A 13 1.73 -1.79 6.29
C ALA A 13 0.64 -1.20 7.19
N ARG A 14 0.29 -1.87 8.31
CA ARG A 14 -0.68 -1.33 9.27
C ARG A 14 -0.17 -0.09 10.01
N LEU A 15 1.12 -0.07 10.35
CA LEU A 15 1.74 1.06 11.03
C LEU A 15 1.92 2.25 10.08
N ALA A 16 2.41 2.00 8.86
CA ALA A 16 2.64 3.02 7.87
C ALA A 16 1.33 3.53 7.23
N GLY A 17 0.34 2.64 7.06
CA GLY A 17 -0.97 2.97 6.52
C GLY A 17 -1.86 3.76 7.50
N ARG A 18 -1.50 3.93 8.78
CA ARG A 18 -2.35 4.62 9.77
C ARG A 18 -2.70 6.06 9.38
N GLY A 19 -1.81 6.72 8.65
CA GLY A 19 -1.98 8.10 8.17
C GLY A 19 -2.56 8.19 6.76
N ALA A 20 -2.96 7.06 6.15
CA ALA A 20 -3.57 7.08 4.82
C ALA A 20 -4.92 7.84 4.87
N PRO A 21 -5.19 8.76 3.92
CA PRO A 21 -6.45 9.49 3.86
C PRO A 21 -7.62 8.65 3.30
N THR A 22 -7.35 7.40 2.92
CA THR A 22 -8.26 6.47 2.25
C THR A 22 -8.10 5.07 2.83
N GLY A 23 -9.07 4.20 2.57
CA GLY A 23 -8.84 2.76 2.76
C GLY A 23 -7.69 2.29 1.88
N LEU A 24 -6.82 1.44 2.41
CA LEU A 24 -5.62 0.98 1.72
C LEU A 24 -5.49 -0.53 1.83
N VAL A 25 -5.46 -1.20 0.67
CA VAL A 25 -5.20 -2.64 0.54
C VAL A 25 -3.95 -2.83 -0.30
N LEU A 26 -3.02 -3.66 0.18
CA LEU A 26 -1.87 -4.12 -0.59
C LEU A 26 -2.18 -5.50 -1.15
N ARG A 27 -1.89 -5.74 -2.42
CA ARG A 27 -2.22 -6.97 -3.13
C ARG A 27 -1.00 -7.49 -3.90
N ARG A 28 -0.69 -8.78 -3.75
CA ARG A 28 0.28 -9.47 -4.61
C ARG A 28 -0.38 -9.90 -5.93
N PRO A 29 0.40 -10.10 -7.01
CA PRO A 29 -0.14 -10.63 -8.27
C PRO A 29 -0.79 -12.02 -8.15
N ASP A 30 -0.38 -12.81 -7.16
CA ASP A 30 -0.97 -14.12 -6.83
C ASP A 30 -2.30 -14.04 -6.06
N GLY A 31 -2.79 -12.83 -5.79
CA GLY A 31 -4.07 -12.57 -5.13
C GLY A 31 -4.00 -12.47 -3.60
N GLN A 32 -2.84 -12.69 -2.96
CA GLN A 32 -2.72 -12.44 -1.52
C GLN A 32 -2.89 -10.94 -1.21
N THR A 33 -3.68 -10.63 -0.18
CA THR A 33 -3.98 -9.24 0.20
C THR A 33 -3.71 -8.95 1.68
N ALA A 34 -3.25 -7.73 1.96
CA ALA A 34 -3.07 -7.20 3.30
C ALA A 34 -3.79 -5.85 3.43
N VAL A 35 -4.67 -5.72 4.43
CA VAL A 35 -5.33 -4.43 4.73
C VAL A 35 -4.37 -3.57 5.55
N ALA A 36 -3.87 -2.50 4.93
CA ALA A 36 -2.96 -1.53 5.54
C ALA A 36 -3.71 -0.44 6.30
N HIS A 37 -4.84 0.02 5.76
CA HIS A 37 -5.72 1.00 6.41
C HIS A 37 -7.18 0.66 6.14
N ARG A 38 -8.04 0.75 7.16
CA ARG A 38 -9.49 0.62 7.00
C ARG A 38 -10.09 1.99 6.81
N GLY A 39 -10.80 2.20 5.71
CA GLY A 39 -11.44 3.46 5.38
C GLY A 39 -12.15 3.38 4.04
N THR A 40 -12.84 4.45 3.66
CA THR A 40 -13.51 4.59 2.37
C THR A 40 -13.29 6.00 1.83
N PRO A 41 -13.10 6.19 0.52
CA PRO A 41 -12.97 5.16 -0.53
C PRO A 41 -11.71 4.29 -0.35
N VAL A 42 -11.68 3.09 -0.95
CA VAL A 42 -10.55 2.15 -0.88
C VAL A 42 -9.70 2.28 -2.14
N VAL A 43 -8.38 2.27 -1.95
CA VAL A 43 -7.38 2.10 -3.00
C VAL A 43 -6.65 0.77 -2.79
N THR A 44 -6.59 -0.04 -3.83
CA THR A 44 -5.81 -1.28 -3.87
C THR A 44 -4.51 -1.03 -4.62
N VAL A 45 -3.40 -1.38 -4.00
CA VAL A 45 -2.04 -1.25 -4.54
C VAL A 45 -1.54 -2.64 -4.85
N THR A 46 -1.25 -2.92 -6.12
CA THR A 46 -0.80 -4.24 -6.57
C THR A 46 0.67 -4.22 -6.98
N GLY A 47 1.46 -5.18 -6.54
CA GLY A 47 2.86 -5.31 -6.93
C GLY A 47 3.61 -6.41 -6.19
N GLU A 48 4.88 -6.59 -6.51
CA GLU A 48 5.76 -7.53 -5.80
C GLU A 48 5.93 -7.11 -4.33
N PRO A 49 6.15 -8.04 -3.38
CA PRO A 49 6.28 -7.71 -1.96
C PRO A 49 7.33 -6.65 -1.64
N SER A 50 8.44 -6.60 -2.39
CA SER A 50 9.47 -5.55 -2.26
C SER A 50 8.96 -4.17 -2.68
N GLU A 51 8.20 -4.08 -3.75
CA GLU A 51 7.63 -2.84 -4.29
C GLU A 51 6.52 -2.32 -3.38
N LEU A 52 5.66 -3.20 -2.91
CA LEU A 52 4.62 -2.86 -1.92
C LEU A 52 5.23 -2.37 -0.60
N LEU A 53 6.36 -2.93 -0.19
CA LEU A 53 7.09 -2.44 0.98
C LEU A 53 7.69 -1.05 0.74
N MET A 54 8.28 -0.80 -0.43
CA MET A 54 8.75 0.55 -0.80
C MET A 54 7.60 1.56 -0.80
N PHE A 55 6.46 1.19 -1.40
CA PHE A 55 5.26 2.01 -1.42
C PHE A 55 4.78 2.35 0.00
N ALA A 56 4.64 1.35 0.86
CA ALA A 56 4.19 1.53 2.25
C ALA A 56 5.15 2.42 3.07
N LEU A 57 6.45 2.42 2.74
CA LEU A 57 7.47 3.25 3.38
C LEU A 57 7.59 4.66 2.76
N GLY A 58 6.67 5.06 1.87
CA GLY A 58 6.59 6.42 1.31
C GLY A 58 7.42 6.64 0.06
N ARG A 59 8.02 5.58 -0.48
CA ARG A 59 8.80 5.62 -1.72
C ARG A 59 7.93 5.35 -2.94
N GLN A 60 6.74 5.95 -2.96
CA GLN A 60 5.69 5.70 -3.95
C GLN A 60 6.17 5.98 -5.39
N LYS A 61 6.97 7.03 -5.60
CA LYS A 61 7.46 7.43 -6.93
C LYS A 61 8.43 6.43 -7.59
N THR A 62 9.03 5.55 -6.79
CA THR A 62 10.01 4.57 -7.27
C THR A 62 9.53 3.15 -7.16
N ALA A 63 8.36 2.93 -6.55
CA ALA A 63 7.77 1.60 -6.41
C ALA A 63 7.03 1.24 -7.70
N ASP A 64 7.32 0.07 -8.25
CA ASP A 64 6.62 -0.46 -9.42
C ASP A 64 5.31 -1.13 -8.96
N VAL A 65 4.24 -0.33 -8.90
CA VAL A 65 2.92 -0.77 -8.41
C VAL A 65 1.79 -0.22 -9.27
N GLU A 66 0.70 -0.98 -9.34
CA GLU A 66 -0.56 -0.58 -9.95
C GLU A 66 -1.55 -0.09 -8.87
N LEU A 67 -2.25 1.01 -9.15
CA LEU A 67 -3.25 1.61 -8.26
C LEU A 67 -4.66 1.43 -8.84
N GLU A 68 -5.52 0.74 -8.11
CA GLU A 68 -6.93 0.55 -8.44
C GLU A 68 -7.82 1.21 -7.40
N GLY A 69 -8.84 1.95 -7.86
CA GLY A 69 -9.79 2.63 -6.98
C GLY A 69 -10.39 3.86 -7.64
N ASP A 70 -11.14 4.62 -6.85
CA ASP A 70 -11.64 5.93 -7.27
C ASP A 70 -10.48 6.88 -7.60
N LYS A 71 -10.60 7.67 -8.67
CA LYS A 71 -9.53 8.55 -9.15
C LYS A 71 -9.13 9.60 -8.12
N ASP A 72 -10.10 10.17 -7.40
CA ASP A 72 -9.83 11.16 -6.35
C ASP A 72 -9.17 10.50 -5.13
N ALA A 73 -9.55 9.26 -4.83
CA ALA A 73 -8.91 8.46 -3.79
C ALA A 73 -7.43 8.16 -4.11
N ILE A 74 -7.15 7.77 -5.36
CA ILE A 74 -5.79 7.51 -5.85
C ILE A 74 -4.95 8.80 -5.80
N ALA A 75 -5.51 9.93 -6.24
CA ALA A 75 -4.84 11.23 -6.19
C ALA A 75 -4.49 11.61 -4.73
N LYS A 76 -5.45 11.54 -3.81
CA LYS A 76 -5.23 11.81 -2.38
C LYS A 76 -4.16 10.91 -1.77
N LEU A 77 -4.18 9.62 -2.09
CA LEU A 77 -3.18 8.66 -1.60
C LEU A 77 -1.78 8.97 -2.16
N SER A 78 -1.67 9.39 -3.42
CA SER A 78 -0.40 9.68 -4.09
C SER A 78 0.24 11.00 -3.65
N GLU A 79 -0.58 11.96 -3.22
CA GLU A 79 -0.12 13.25 -2.69
C GLU A 79 0.27 13.18 -1.20
N THR A 80 -0.10 12.10 -0.53
CA THR A 80 0.09 11.93 0.91
C THR A 80 1.55 11.58 1.24
N LYS A 81 2.21 12.48 1.97
CA LYS A 81 3.55 12.24 2.56
C LYS A 81 3.52 11.36 3.82
N GLN A 82 2.35 10.94 4.28
CA GLN A 82 2.15 10.21 5.55
C GLN A 82 2.17 8.68 5.41
N LEU A 83 2.40 8.13 4.21
CA LEU A 83 2.70 6.70 4.06
C LEU A 83 4.16 6.52 4.45
N GLY A 84 4.44 6.41 5.74
CA GLY A 84 5.80 6.42 6.27
C GLY A 84 5.80 6.73 7.76
N LEU A 85 6.81 6.24 8.48
CA LEU A 85 7.01 6.57 9.90
C LEU A 85 7.23 8.07 10.09
#